data_AF-A0A438FWL7-F1
#
_entry.id   AF-A0A438FWL7-F1
#
_cell.length_a   1.000
_cell.length_b   1.000
_cell.length_c   1.000
_cell.angle_alpha   90.00
_cell.angle_beta   90.00
_cell.angle_gamma   90.00
#
_symmetry.space_group_name_H-M   'P 1'
#
loop_
_entity.id
_entity.type
_entity.pdbx_description
1 polymer ?
#
loop_
_entity_poly.entity_id
_entity_poly.type
_entity_poly.pdbx_seq_one_letter_code
_entity_poly.pdbx_strand_id
1 'polypeptide(L)'
;MEDGKFFACWERFREMVAACPHHRFDNWMLVSYFYEGMPPPMKQILETMCGGDFMNKNPDEAFQFLDYVVEVSRSWEEPIVKEPPRVRIVNRARASGVFTLPEGLDV
;
A
#
# COMPACT_ATOMS: atom_id res chain seq x y z
N MET A 1 10.55 17.54 1.55
CA MET A 1 10.65 16.79 2.82
C MET A 1 10.39 15.34 2.46
N GLU A 2 11.45 14.65 2.05
CA GLU A 2 11.40 13.23 1.66
C GLU A 2 11.25 12.32 2.89
N ASP A 3 11.40 12.90 4.09
CA ASP A 3 11.31 12.26 5.40
C ASP A 3 9.92 11.71 5.77
N GLY A 4 8.92 11.90 4.91
CA GLY A 4 7.56 11.39 5.12
C GLY A 4 7.27 10.02 4.50
N LYS A 5 8.21 9.48 3.71
CA LYS A 5 8.01 8.23 2.95
C LYS A 5 8.51 7.03 3.75
N PHE A 6 7.77 5.93 3.71
CA PHE A 6 8.09 4.72 4.49
C PHE A 6 9.50 4.18 4.20
N PHE A 7 9.87 4.01 2.93
CA PHE A 7 11.21 3.53 2.55
C PHE A 7 12.33 4.41 3.10
N ALA A 8 12.19 5.74 3.02
CA ALA A 8 13.19 6.69 3.49
C ALA A 8 13.35 6.61 5.02
N CYS A 9 12.25 6.47 5.77
CA CYS A 9 12.30 6.29 7.22
C CYS A 9 13.02 5.00 7.62
N TRP A 10 12.72 3.88 6.95
CA TRP A 10 13.33 2.59 7.23
C TRP A 10 14.82 2.56 6.88
N GLU A 11 15.20 3.06 5.71
CA GLU A 11 16.61 3.10 5.28
C GLU A 11 17.46 3.92 6.25
N ARG A 12 17.00 5.11 6.64
CA ARG A 12 17.68 5.95 7.64
C ARG A 12 17.78 5.27 9.01
N PHE A 13 16.74 4.56 9.43
CA PHE A 13 16.77 3.78 10.67
C PHE A 13 17.83 2.67 10.59
N ARG A 14 17.89 1.93 9.48
CA ARG A 14 18.87 0.86 9.24
C ARG A 14 20.30 1.39 9.21
N GLU A 15 20.54 2.53 8.57
CA GLU A 15 21.84 3.20 8.57
C GLU A 15 22.31 3.59 9.98
N MET A 16 21.41 4.15 10.80
CA MET A 16 21.71 4.50 12.19
C MET A 16 22.06 3.26 13.03
N VAL A 17 21.32 2.16 12.85
CA VAL A 17 21.62 0.88 13.52
C VAL A 17 22.97 0.32 13.06
N ALA A 18 23.24 0.35 11.76
CA ALA A 18 24.50 -0.13 11.18
C ALA A 18 25.72 0.69 11.63
N ALA A 19 25.56 2.00 11.87
CA ALA A 19 26.60 2.86 12.41
C ALA A 19 26.98 2.51 13.87
N CYS A 20 26.17 1.73 14.58
CA CYS A 20 26.42 1.31 15.96
C CYS A 20 26.44 -0.23 16.09
N PRO A 21 27.47 -0.93 15.58
CA PRO A 21 27.52 -2.41 15.55
C PRO A 21 27.50 -3.06 16.95
N HIS A 22 27.73 -2.28 18.01
CA HIS A 22 27.65 -2.73 19.40
C HIS A 22 26.42 -2.17 20.15
N HIS A 23 25.33 -1.89 19.43
CA HIS A 23 24.10 -1.30 20.00
C HIS A 23 23.40 -2.18 21.06
N ARG A 24 23.69 -3.48 21.13
CA ARG A 24 23.12 -4.46 22.09
C ARG A 24 21.60 -4.65 22.04
N PHE A 25 20.86 -3.86 21.26
CA PHE A 25 19.46 -4.11 20.96
C PHE A 25 19.28 -5.41 20.17
N ASP A 26 18.32 -6.23 20.58
CA ASP A 26 17.87 -7.37 19.78
C ASP A 26 16.86 -6.94 18.70
N ASN A 27 16.51 -7.87 17.82
CA ASN A 27 15.62 -7.61 16.70
C ASN A 27 14.24 -7.12 17.17
N TRP A 28 13.71 -7.66 18.26
CA TRP A 28 12.40 -7.25 18.76
C TRP A 28 12.41 -5.79 19.24
N MET A 29 13.46 -5.39 19.95
CA MET A 29 13.64 -3.98 20.36
C MET A 29 13.72 -3.04 19.16
N LEU A 30 14.47 -3.40 18.11
CA LEU A 30 14.59 -2.57 16.91
C LEU A 30 13.27 -2.41 16.17
N VAL A 31 12.51 -3.51 15.99
CA VAL A 31 11.16 -3.48 15.39
C VAL A 31 10.24 -2.59 16.21
N SER A 32 10.24 -2.76 17.54
CA SER A 32 9.40 -1.98 18.44
C SER A 32 9.72 -0.48 18.38
N TYR A 33 11.00 -0.10 18.38
CA TYR A 33 11.40 1.30 18.27
C TYR A 33 11.01 1.92 16.94
N PHE A 34 11.21 1.18 15.84
CA PHE A 34 10.78 1.66 14.53
C PHE A 34 9.26 1.82 14.47
N TYR A 35 8.52 0.80 14.94
CA TYR A 35 7.07 0.85 15.03
C TYR A 35 6.61 2.06 15.83
N GLU A 36 7.07 2.21 17.07
CA GLU A 36 6.61 3.28 17.95
C GLU A 36 6.97 4.69 17.44
N GLY A 37 8.13 4.83 16.80
CA GLY A 37 8.59 6.09 16.21
C GLY A 37 7.86 6.51 14.93
N MET A 38 7.06 5.64 14.31
CA MET A 38 6.30 5.97 13.12
C MET A 38 5.09 6.88 13.41
N PRO A 39 4.77 7.83 12.51
CA PRO A 39 3.55 8.61 12.63
C PRO A 39 2.30 7.73 12.40
N PRO A 40 1.13 8.07 13.01
CA PRO A 40 -0.07 7.22 12.94
C PRO A 40 -0.51 6.79 11.53
N PRO A 41 -0.47 7.65 10.48
CA PRO A 41 -0.82 7.23 9.12
C PRO A 41 0.08 6.12 8.57
N MET A 42 1.36 6.13 8.93
CA MET A 42 2.33 5.14 8.49
C MET A 42 2.14 3.80 9.21
N LYS A 43 1.85 3.85 10.52
CA LYS A 43 1.42 2.67 11.30
C LYS A 43 0.18 2.03 10.67
N GLN A 44 -0.83 2.83 10.33
CA GLN A 44 -2.07 2.34 9.70
C GLN A 44 -1.81 1.61 8.37
N ILE A 45 -0.93 2.15 7.52
CA ILE A 45 -0.58 1.50 6.25
C ILE A 45 0.15 0.18 6.50
N LEU A 46 1.09 0.15 7.44
CA LEU A 46 1.81 -1.06 7.81
C LEU A 46 0.85 -2.16 8.33
N GLU A 47 -0.03 -1.81 9.26
CA GLU A 47 -1.04 -2.74 9.79
C GLU A 47 -1.95 -3.25 8.68
N THR A 48 -2.40 -2.36 7.78
CA THR A 48 -3.28 -2.75 6.66
C THR A 48 -2.62 -3.78 5.75
N MET A 49 -1.35 -3.59 5.38
CA MET A 49 -0.62 -4.55 4.55
C MET A 49 -0.30 -5.84 5.29
N CYS A 50 -0.14 -5.78 6.61
CA CYS A 50 0.09 -6.94 7.45
C CYS A 50 -1.16 -7.82 7.59
N GLY A 51 -2.35 -7.28 7.26
CA GLY A 51 -3.63 -7.91 7.61
C GLY A 51 -4.05 -7.67 9.06
N GLY A 52 -3.45 -6.66 9.70
CA GLY A 52 -3.51 -6.36 11.12
C GLY A 52 -2.46 -7.12 11.95
N ASP A 53 -2.29 -6.64 13.18
CA ASP A 53 -1.56 -7.32 14.25
C ASP A 53 -0.06 -7.53 13.96
N PHE A 54 0.57 -6.52 13.33
CA PHE A 54 1.99 -6.56 13.00
C PHE A 54 2.88 -6.89 14.21
N MET A 55 2.54 -6.35 15.38
CA MET A 55 3.30 -6.54 16.62
C MET A 55 3.15 -7.93 17.24
N ASN A 56 2.33 -8.84 16.72
CA ASN A 56 2.30 -10.24 17.16
C ASN A 56 3.17 -11.17 16.31
N LYS A 57 3.82 -10.64 15.27
CA LYS A 57 4.78 -11.41 14.47
C LYS A 57 6.06 -11.67 15.25
N ASN A 58 6.71 -12.79 14.92
CA ASN A 58 8.06 -13.06 15.37
C ASN A 58 9.01 -11.95 14.85
N PRO A 59 10.06 -11.58 15.63
CA PRO A 59 10.90 -10.43 15.29
C PRO A 59 11.57 -10.54 13.92
N ASP A 60 11.99 -11.75 13.51
CA ASP A 60 12.62 -11.97 12.20
C ASP A 60 11.62 -11.86 11.05
N GLU A 61 10.36 -12.27 11.26
CA GLU A 61 9.29 -12.10 10.28
C GLU A 61 8.88 -10.62 10.17
N ALA A 62 8.81 -9.92 11.30
CA ALA A 62 8.51 -8.50 11.34
C ALA A 62 9.58 -7.68 10.59
N PHE A 63 10.86 -8.00 10.77
CA PHE A 63 11.96 -7.39 10.01
C PHE A 63 11.83 -7.62 8.50
N GLN A 64 11.64 -8.87 8.08
CA GLN A 64 11.46 -9.21 6.66
C GLN A 64 10.23 -8.51 6.07
N PHE A 65 9.16 -8.38 6.86
CA PHE A 65 7.97 -7.68 6.43
C PHE A 65 8.22 -6.18 6.25
N LEU A 66 8.99 -5.54 7.13
CA LEU A 66 9.37 -4.13 6.97
C LEU A 66 10.20 -3.91 5.69
N ASP A 67 11.14 -4.82 5.37
CA ASP A 67 11.90 -4.79 4.12
C ASP A 67 10.99 -4.95 2.89
N TYR A 68 10.00 -5.86 2.95
CA TYR A 68 8.99 -6.00 1.90
C TYR A 68 8.18 -4.71 1.71
N VAL A 69 7.73 -4.09 2.81
CA VAL A 69 6.96 -2.85 2.75
C VAL A 69 7.80 -1.71 2.17
N VAL A 70 9.10 -1.65 2.46
CA VAL A 70 10.02 -0.72 1.81
C VAL A 70 9.99 -0.89 0.30
N GLU A 71 10.13 -2.12 -0.20
CA GLU A 71 10.12 -2.40 -1.63
C GLU A 71 8.81 -1.96 -2.30
N VAL A 72 7.67 -2.28 -1.68
CA VAL A 72 6.34 -1.89 -2.18
C VAL A 72 6.13 -0.37 -2.12
N SER A 73 6.58 0.28 -1.05
CA SER A 73 6.33 1.70 -0.79
C SER A 73 7.03 2.64 -1.77
N ARG A 74 8.12 2.19 -2.41
CA ARG A 74 8.82 2.95 -3.46
C ARG A 74 7.92 3.28 -4.66
N SER A 75 6.85 2.52 -4.87
CA SER A 75 5.95 2.66 -6.02
C SER A 75 4.69 3.50 -5.71
N TRP A 76 4.48 3.95 -4.47
CA TRP A 76 3.24 4.64 -4.08
C TRP A 76 3.10 6.06 -4.63
N GLU A 77 4.15 6.61 -5.25
CA GLU A 77 4.17 7.96 -5.83
C GLU A 77 4.11 7.99 -7.35
N GLU A 78 3.88 6.86 -8.02
CA GLU A 78 3.59 6.93 -9.44
C GLU A 78 2.36 7.83 -9.64
N PRO A 79 2.45 8.90 -10.46
CA PRO A 79 1.27 9.65 -10.81
C PRO A 79 0.34 8.63 -11.46
N ILE A 80 -0.81 8.39 -10.84
CA ILE A 80 -1.93 7.75 -11.49
C ILE A 80 -2.19 8.64 -12.70
N VAL A 81 -1.60 8.30 -13.85
CA VAL A 81 -1.90 8.97 -15.11
C VAL A 81 -3.40 8.87 -15.18
N LYS A 82 -4.08 10.03 -15.16
CA LYS A 82 -5.53 10.12 -15.28
C LYS A 82 -5.87 9.53 -16.64
N GLU A 83 -6.01 8.20 -16.73
CA GLU A 83 -6.47 7.56 -17.94
C GLU A 83 -7.94 7.98 -18.06
N PRO A 84 -8.32 8.79 -19.06
CA PRO A 84 -9.71 9.16 -19.21
C PRO A 84 -10.52 7.89 -19.42
N PRO A 85 -11.75 7.80 -18.89
CA PRO A 85 -12.53 6.58 -18.93
C PRO A 85 -12.70 6.17 -20.40
N ARG A 86 -12.08 5.05 -20.78
CA ARG A 86 -12.28 4.44 -22.09
C ARG A 86 -13.72 3.95 -22.14
N VAL A 87 -14.60 4.80 -22.66
CA VAL A 87 -15.95 4.40 -23.10
C VAL A 87 -15.77 3.27 -24.11
N ARG A 88 -16.00 2.04 -23.67
CA ARG A 88 -16.12 0.89 -24.56
C ARG A 88 -17.48 0.97 -25.25
N ILE A 89 -17.55 1.75 -26.33
CA ILE A 89 -18.61 1.58 -27.32
C ILE A 89 -18.26 0.30 -28.10
N VAL A 90 -18.80 -0.83 -27.65
CA VAL A 90 -18.83 -2.04 -28.47
C VAL A 90 -20.12 -2.05 -29.28
N ASN A 91 -20.08 -1.36 -30.42
CA ASN A 91 -21.03 -1.64 -31.48
C ASN A 91 -20.66 -2.98 -32.11
N ARG A 92 -21.46 -4.02 -31.89
CA ARG A 92 -21.56 -5.13 -32.84
C ARG A 92 -23.02 -5.51 -33.05
N ALA A 93 -23.51 -5.07 -34.20
CA ALA A 93 -24.80 -5.42 -34.75
C ALA A 93 -24.92 -6.92 -35.09
N ARG A 94 -26.19 -7.35 -35.19
CA ARG A 94 -26.76 -8.60 -35.75
C ARG A 94 -26.98 -9.72 -34.71
N ALA A 95 -28.15 -10.35 -34.60
CA ALA A 95 -29.41 -10.29 -35.35
C ALA A 95 -30.54 -10.94 -34.52
N SER A 96 -31.77 -10.57 -34.87
CA SER A 96 -33.03 -11.31 -34.65
C SER A 96 -33.47 -11.63 -33.21
N GLY A 97 -34.39 -10.80 -32.70
CA GLY A 97 -35.23 -11.10 -31.55
C GLY A 97 -36.42 -10.14 -31.55
N VAL A 98 -37.62 -10.69 -31.60
CA VAL A 98 -38.87 -10.04 -31.96
C VAL A 98 -39.60 -9.45 -30.73
N PHE A 99 -40.25 -8.29 -30.95
CA PHE A 99 -41.27 -7.54 -30.18
C PHE A 99 -41.01 -7.07 -28.74
N THR A 100 -41.15 -5.76 -28.52
CA THR A 100 -42.26 -5.15 -27.76
C THR A 100 -42.23 -3.62 -27.94
N LEU A 101 -43.37 -3.03 -28.35
CA LEU A 101 -43.60 -1.58 -28.36
C LEU A 101 -44.33 -1.23 -27.06
N PRO A 102 -43.84 -0.29 -26.23
CA PRO A 102 -44.68 0.32 -25.21
C PRO A 102 -45.60 1.36 -25.85
N GLU A 103 -46.91 1.12 -25.74
CA GLU A 103 -47.97 2.09 -26.01
C GLU A 103 -47.89 3.26 -25.02
N GLY A 104 -48.20 4.47 -25.51
CA GLY A 104 -48.50 5.63 -24.66
C GLY A 104 -47.64 6.87 -24.95
N LEU A 105 -48.09 7.70 -25.91
CA LEU A 105 -47.82 9.14 -25.89
C LEU A 105 -49.17 9.84 -25.91
N ASP A 106 -49.57 10.33 -24.74
CA ASP A 106 -50.74 11.20 -24.56
C ASP A 106 -50.50 12.54 -25.30
N VAL A 107 -51.52 12.98 -26.05
CA VAL A 107 -51.80 14.38 -26.37
C VAL A 107 -53.27 14.65 -26.09
#